data_AF-Q46I21-F1
#
_entry.id   AF-Q46I21-F1
#
_cell.length_a   1.000
_cell.length_b   1.000
_cell.length_c   1.000
_cell.angle_alpha   90.00
_cell.angle_beta   90.00
_cell.angle_gamma   90.00
#
_symmetry.space_group_name_H-M   'P 1'
#
loop_
_entity.id
_entity.type
_entity.pdbx_description
1 polymer ?
#
loop_
_entity_poly.entity_id
_entity_poly.type
_entity_poly.pdbx_seq_one_letter_code
_entity_poly.pdbx_strand_id
1 'polypeptide(L)' 'MTEENKTDKKKCSRKGKAMFAYGIIQLGSSVVSALALTAIALSFCSLKQESKVFNECVEEIQATGKSSSDAVRFCNGG' A
#
# COMPACT_ATOMS: atom_id res chain seq x y z
N MET A 1 -17.73 61.01 -7.11
CA MET A 1 -18.72 59.96 -6.78
C MET A 1 -18.19 58.66 -7.40
N THR A 2 -17.58 57.83 -6.56
CA THR A 2 -17.37 56.36 -6.67
C THR A 2 -16.62 55.86 -7.93
N GLU A 3 -15.31 55.60 -7.87
CA GLU A 3 -14.60 54.45 -7.27
C GLU A 3 -14.81 53.10 -8.00
N GLU A 4 -13.73 52.69 -8.68
CA GLU A 4 -13.11 51.37 -8.66
C GLU A 4 -13.77 50.16 -9.39
N ASN A 5 -12.86 49.39 -10.04
CA ASN A 5 -12.90 47.92 -10.06
C ASN A 5 -13.73 47.17 -11.13
N LYS A 6 -13.46 47.37 -12.42
CA LYS A 6 -13.89 46.43 -13.50
C LYS A 6 -12.79 45.56 -14.12
N THR A 7 -11.53 45.69 -13.70
CA THR A 7 -10.39 44.95 -14.30
C THR A 7 -9.85 43.81 -13.41
N ASP A 8 -10.25 43.70 -12.15
CA ASP A 8 -9.73 42.69 -11.20
C ASP A 8 -10.52 41.38 -11.13
N LYS A 9 -11.76 41.32 -11.63
CA LYS A 9 -12.58 40.09 -11.55
C LYS A 9 -12.05 38.92 -12.39
N LYS A 10 -11.25 39.17 -13.44
CA LYS A 10 -10.65 38.08 -14.26
C LYS A 10 -9.37 37.48 -13.66
N LYS A 11 -8.70 38.16 -12.74
CA LYS A 11 -7.42 37.70 -12.16
C LYS A 11 -7.58 36.74 -10.98
N CYS A 12 -8.69 36.84 -10.23
CA CYS A 12 -8.97 35.97 -9.07
C CYS A 12 -9.38 34.53 -9.45
N SER A 13 -10.01 34.30 -10.61
CA SER A 13 -10.47 32.96 -11.00
C SER A 13 -9.35 32.05 -11.53
N ARG A 14 -8.35 32.61 -12.23
CA ARG A 14 -7.18 31.84 -12.72
C ARG A 14 -6.26 31.38 -11.58
N LYS A 15 -6.08 32.22 -10.55
CA LYS A 15 -5.21 31.92 -9.39
C LYS A 15 -5.79 30.79 -8.52
N GLY A 16 -7.12 30.75 -8.38
CA GLY A 16 -7.83 29.65 -7.70
C GLY A 16 -7.73 28.31 -8.43
N LYS A 17 -7.84 28.27 -9.76
CA LYS A 17 -7.71 27.02 -10.55
C LYS A 17 -6.34 26.35 -10.40
N ALA A 18 -5.26 27.14 -10.40
CA ALA A 18 -3.91 26.60 -10.19
C ALA A 18 -3.71 26.05 -8.77
N MET A 19 -4.29 26.73 -7.77
CA MET A 19 -4.24 26.30 -6.36
C MET A 19 -5.06 25.03 -6.11
N PHE A 20 -6.23 24.90 -6.76
CA PHE A 20 -7.04 23.69 -6.74
C PHE A 20 -6.34 22.51 -7.40
N ALA A 21 -5.68 22.71 -8.55
CA ALA A 21 -4.94 21.64 -9.22
C ALA A 21 -3.81 21.07 -8.33
N TYR A 22 -3.10 21.94 -7.60
CA TYR A 22 -2.08 21.51 -6.63
C TYR A 22 -2.68 20.70 -5.48
N GLY A 23 -3.85 21.12 -4.97
CA GLY A 23 -4.59 20.38 -3.93
C GLY A 23 -5.09 19.01 -4.38
N ILE A 24 -5.54 18.86 -5.63
CA ILE A 24 -5.97 17.56 -6.20
C ILE A 24 -4.77 16.61 -6.38
N ILE A 25 -3.63 17.11 -6.82
CA ILE A 25 -2.41 16.30 -6.95
C ILE A 25 -1.93 15.84 -5.56
N GLN A 26 -1.97 16.74 -4.57
CA GLN A 26 -1.56 16.44 -3.20
C GLN A 26 -2.49 15.43 -2.51
N LEU A 27 -3.81 15.53 -2.70
CA LEU A 27 -4.78 14.54 -2.21
C LEU A 27 -4.69 13.22 -2.98
N GLY A 28 -4.47 13.27 -4.29
CA GLY A 28 -4.35 12.10 -5.16
C GLY A 28 -3.16 11.21 -4.78
N SER A 29 -2.01 11.82 -4.46
CA SER A 29 -0.82 11.10 -4.00
C SER A 29 -1.07 10.24 -2.76
N SER A 30 -1.86 10.76 -1.81
CA SER A 30 -2.18 10.04 -0.56
C SER A 30 -3.07 8.82 -0.82
N VAL A 31 -4.05 8.95 -1.73
CA VAL A 31 -4.93 7.83 -2.10
C VAL A 31 -4.14 6.72 -2.79
N VAL A 32 -3.27 7.07 -3.74
CA VAL A 32 -2.42 6.09 -4.43
C VAL A 32 -1.48 5.39 -3.45
N SER A 33 -0.88 6.14 -2.52
CA SER A 33 0.01 5.59 -1.50
C SER A 33 -0.73 4.64 -0.55
N ALA A 34 -1.95 5.00 -0.13
CA ALA A 34 -2.78 4.14 0.72
C ALA A 34 -3.15 2.83 0.02
N LEU A 35 -3.56 2.89 -1.26
CA LEU A 35 -3.87 1.70 -2.06
C LEU A 35 -2.65 0.78 -2.23
N ALA A 36 -1.47 1.35 -2.47
CA ALA A 36 -0.23 0.58 -2.56
C ALA A 36 0.08 -0.13 -1.24
N LEU A 37 -0.03 0.56 -0.10
CA LEU A 37 0.19 -0.03 1.23
C LEU A 37 -0.84 -1.14 1.54
N THR A 38 -2.11 -0.95 1.16
CA THR A 38 -3.14 -1.97 1.32
C THR A 38 -2.84 -3.20 0.47
N ALA A 39 -2.44 -3.02 -0.80
CA ALA A 39 -2.07 -4.15 -1.66
C ALA A 39 -0.89 -4.95 -1.08
N ILE A 40 0.16 -4.25 -0.63
CA ILE A 40 1.31 -4.87 0.03
C ILE A 40 0.88 -5.62 1.31
N ALA A 41 0.03 -5.02 2.14
CA ALA A 41 -0.48 -5.67 3.35
C ALA A 41 -1.28 -6.94 3.06
N LEU A 42 -2.12 -6.94 2.02
CA LEU A 42 -2.85 -8.14 1.60
C LEU A 42 -1.91 -9.23 1.09
N SER A 43 -0.91 -8.89 0.28
CA SER A 43 0.12 -9.83 -0.15
C SER A 43 0.89 -10.43 1.03
N PHE A 44 1.27 -9.61 2.02
CA PHE A 44 1.91 -10.10 3.24
C PHE A 44 1.00 -11.00 4.09
N CYS A 45 -0.31 -10.75 4.14
CA CYS A 45 -1.25 -11.64 4.83
C CYS A 45 -1.29 -13.03 4.19
N SER A 46 -1.36 -13.12 2.85
CA SER A 46 -1.28 -14.40 2.14
C SER A 46 0.05 -15.11 2.44
N LEU A 47 1.19 -14.40 2.32
CA LEU A 47 2.50 -14.97 2.63
C LEU A 47 2.63 -15.41 4.09
N LYS A 48 2.03 -14.67 5.03
CA LYS A 48 2.02 -15.01 6.46
C LYS A 48 1.21 -16.27 6.74
N GLN A 49 0.09 -16.45 6.05
CA GLN A 49 -0.72 -17.66 6.15
C GLN A 49 0.05 -18.89 5.63
N GLU A 50 0.64 -18.78 4.44
CA GLU A 50 1.48 -19.83 3.84
C GLU A 50 2.68 -20.15 4.74
N SER A 51 3.36 -19.14 5.28
CA SER A 51 4.49 -19.31 6.20
C SER A 51 4.10 -20.00 7.51
N LYS A 52 2.88 -19.74 8.01
CA LYS A 52 2.37 -20.41 9.21
C LYS A 52 2.16 -21.90 8.93
N VAL A 53 1.48 -22.24 7.84
CA VAL A 53 1.24 -23.62 7.42
C VAL A 53 2.57 -24.35 7.19
N PHE A 54 3.52 -23.69 6.53
CA PHE A 54 4.86 -24.23 6.31
C PHE A 54 5.60 -24.51 7.62
N ASN A 55 5.61 -23.56 8.55
CA ASN A 55 6.27 -23.75 9.85
C ASN A 55 5.61 -24.86 10.66
N GLU A 56 4.29 -24.97 10.62
CA GLU A 56 3.54 -26.05 11.29
C GLU A 56 3.91 -27.42 10.71
N CYS A 57 4.00 -27.54 9.38
CA CYS A 57 4.51 -28.74 8.71
C CYS A 57 5.95 -29.06 9.16
N VAL A 58 6.85 -28.07 9.17
CA VAL A 58 8.26 -28.28 9.55
C VAL A 58 8.39 -28.71 11.01
N GLU A 59 7.56 -28.17 11.90
CA GLU A 59 7.52 -28.54 13.31
C GLU A 59 6.98 -29.96 13.50
N GLU A 60 5.90 -30.32 12.81
CA GLU A 60 5.32 -31.67 12.82
C GLU A 60 6.34 -32.71 12.33
N ILE A 61 7.00 -32.46 11.20
CA ILE A 61 7.96 -33.41 10.64
C ILE A 61 9.23 -33.50 11.50
N GLN A 62 9.68 -32.41 12.13
CA GLN A 62 10.77 -32.49 13.11
C GLN A 62 10.37 -33.31 14.34
N ALA A 63 9.13 -33.20 14.81
CA ALA A 63 8.62 -34.01 15.92
C ALA A 63 8.61 -35.52 15.61
N THR A 64 8.55 -35.92 14.33
CA THR A 64 8.72 -37.33 13.91
C THR A 64 10.17 -37.84 13.99
N GLY A 65 11.12 -36.98 14.36
CA GLY A 65 12.54 -37.32 14.49
C GLY A 65 13.38 -37.02 13.25
N LYS A 66 12.83 -36.35 12.23
CA LYS A 66 13.61 -35.91 11.06
C LYS A 66 14.48 -34.70 11.38
N SER A 67 15.62 -34.62 10.68
CA SER A 67 16.48 -33.44 10.72
C SER A 67 15.72 -32.20 10.22
N SER A 68 16.05 -31.01 10.72
CA SER A 68 15.41 -29.76 10.28
C SER A 68 15.54 -29.56 8.76
N SER A 69 16.66 -29.98 8.17
CA SER A 69 16.86 -29.95 6.71
C SER A 69 15.91 -30.87 5.96
N ASP A 70 15.65 -32.08 6.47
CA ASP A 70 14.73 -33.02 5.82
C ASP A 70 13.27 -32.59 5.99
N ALA A 71 12.92 -32.00 7.14
CA ALA A 71 11.60 -31.44 7.39
C ALA A 71 11.29 -30.29 6.42
N VAL A 72 12.23 -29.35 6.27
CA VAL A 72 12.12 -28.25 5.30
C VAL A 72 12.01 -28.77 3.87
N ARG A 73 12.82 -29.76 3.48
CA ARG A 73 12.77 -30.34 2.12
C ARG A 73 11.43 -31.01 1.84
N PHE A 74 10.94 -31.79 2.80
CA PHE A 74 9.64 -32.44 2.72
C PHE A 74 8.49 -31.44 2.59
N CYS A 75 8.45 -30.42 3.45
CA CYS A 75 7.39 -29.40 3.42
C CYS A 75 7.46 -28.47 2.20
N ASN A 76 8.58 -28.44 1.46
CA ASN A 76 8.70 -27.79 0.15
C ASN A 76 8.32 -28.69 -1.03
N GLY A 77 7.89 -29.93 -0.79
CA GLY A 77 7.44 -30.85 -1.84
C GLY A 77 8.38 -32.02 -2.16
N GLY A 78 9.47 -32.22 -1.40
CA GLY A 78 10.31 -33.43 -1.46
C GLY A 78 11.79 -33.23 -1.75
#